data_AF-N1UBP6-F1
#
_entry.id   AF-N1UBP6-F1
#
_cell.length_a   1.000
_cell.length_b   1.000
_cell.length_c   1.000
_cell.angle_alpha   90.00
_cell.angle_beta   90.00
_cell.angle_gamma   90.00
#
_symmetry.space_group_name_H-M   'P 1'
#
loop_
_entity.id
_entity.type
_entity.pdbx_description
1 polymer ?
#
loop_
_entity_poly.entity_id
_entity_poly.type
_entity_poly.pdbx_seq_one_letter_code
_entity_poly.pdbx_strand_id
1 'polypeptide(L)'
;MSIPAPDYIKIDVDGIEHIILKGGKKILKKVKEILVEVNEDFNEQYEMSRTILETAGFVLKNKKGSAVSNTGSFQNTYNQIWVRRH
;
A
#
# COMPACT_ATOMS: atom_id res chain seq x y z
N MET A 1 22.60 -17.97 -6.66
CA MET A 1 22.40 -16.50 -6.60
C MET A 1 21.09 -16.24 -5.88
N SER A 2 21.05 -15.37 -4.86
CA SER A 2 19.79 -14.92 -4.27
C SER A 2 19.41 -13.56 -4.85
N ILE A 3 18.11 -13.32 -5.02
CA ILE A 3 17.61 -12.00 -5.39
C ILE A 3 17.71 -11.12 -4.14
N PRO A 4 18.37 -9.94 -4.21
CA PRO A 4 18.46 -9.01 -3.09
C PRO A 4 17.06 -8.52 -2.70
N ALA A 5 16.87 -8.21 -1.42
CA ALA A 5 15.61 -7.64 -0.97
C ALA A 5 15.42 -6.24 -1.59
N PRO A 6 14.20 -5.89 -2.05
CA PRO A 6 13.95 -4.58 -2.61
C PRO A 6 13.94 -3.51 -1.52
N ASP A 7 14.46 -2.33 -1.85
CA ASP A 7 14.31 -1.13 -1.02
C ASP A 7 12.94 -0.47 -1.19
N TYR A 8 12.28 -0.67 -2.34
CA TYR A 8 11.02 -0.02 -2.72
C TYR A 8 10.06 -1.03 -3.33
N ILE A 9 8.76 -0.91 -3.03
CA ILE A 9 7.71 -1.79 -3.58
C ILE A 9 6.56 -0.93 -4.12
N LYS A 10 6.06 -1.27 -5.32
CA LYS A 10 4.73 -0.86 -5.78
C LYS A 10 3.77 -2.05 -5.67
N ILE A 11 2.58 -1.83 -5.12
CA ILE A 11 1.47 -2.79 -5.06
C ILE A 11 0.25 -2.13 -5.69
N ASP A 12 -0.21 -2.70 -6.79
CA ASP A 12 -1.31 -2.20 -7.61
C ASP A 12 -1.84 -3.46 -8.31
N VAL A 13 -2.83 -4.08 -7.65
CA VAL A 13 -3.40 -5.38 -8.02
C VAL A 13 -4.92 -5.21 -8.07
N ASP A 14 -5.66 -6.26 -8.44
CA ASP A 14 -7.11 -6.15 -8.64
C ASP A 14 -7.90 -6.13 -7.31
N GLY A 15 -7.61 -5.18 -6.41
CA GLY A 15 -8.35 -4.92 -5.16
C GLY A 15 -7.95 -5.78 -3.95
N ILE A 16 -6.89 -6.58 -4.07
CA ILE A 16 -6.44 -7.55 -3.04
C ILE A 16 -5.15 -7.13 -2.31
N GLU A 17 -4.81 -5.85 -2.30
CA GLU A 17 -3.57 -5.28 -1.74
C GLU A 17 -3.35 -5.68 -0.28
N HIS A 18 -4.41 -5.66 0.52
CA HIS A 18 -4.39 -6.09 1.92
C HIS A 18 -3.96 -7.56 2.08
N ILE A 19 -4.28 -8.44 1.12
CA ILE A 19 -3.86 -9.85 1.10
C ILE A 19 -2.38 -9.94 0.73
N ILE A 20 -1.93 -9.19 -0.27
CA ILE A 20 -0.51 -9.13 -0.67
C ILE A 20 0.36 -8.63 0.48
N LEU A 21 -0.06 -7.54 1.16
CA LEU A 21 0.59 -7.00 2.35
C LEU A 21 0.63 -8.03 3.49
N LYS A 22 -0.48 -8.75 3.73
CA LYS A 22 -0.58 -9.79 4.76
C LYS A 22 0.41 -10.94 4.51
N GLY A 23 0.58 -11.36 3.26
CA GLY A 23 1.57 -12.38 2.87
C GLY A 23 3.01 -11.85 2.92
N GLY A 24 3.21 -10.55 2.65
CA GLY A 24 4.51 -9.90 2.52
C GLY A 24 5.23 -9.53 3.82
N LYS A 25 4.68 -9.82 5.02
CA LYS A 25 5.18 -9.33 6.32
C LYS A 25 6.70 -9.44 6.54
N LYS A 26 7.35 -10.50 6.05
CA LYS A 26 8.82 -10.66 6.19
C LYS A 26 9.60 -9.66 5.33
N ILE A 27 9.14 -9.40 4.12
CA ILE A 27 9.74 -8.41 3.20
C ILE A 27 9.44 -7.00 3.67
N LEU A 28 8.24 -6.74 4.18
CA LEU A 28 7.86 -5.45 4.76
C LEU A 28 8.79 -4.97 5.87
N LYS A 29 9.62 -5.82 6.49
CA LYS A 29 10.62 -5.40 7.49
C LYS A 29 11.90 -4.82 6.89
N LYS A 30 12.16 -5.06 5.60
CA LYS A 30 13.41 -4.71 4.90
C LYS A 30 13.26 -3.53 3.95
N VAL A 31 12.02 -3.18 3.61
CA VAL A 31 11.66 -2.16 2.62
C VAL A 31 11.70 -0.77 3.26
N LYS A 32 12.17 0.23 2.51
CA LYS A 32 12.25 1.64 2.93
C LYS A 32 10.96 2.40 2.64
N GLU A 33 10.32 2.14 1.50
CA GLU A 33 9.10 2.83 1.07
C GLU A 33 8.20 1.91 0.22
N ILE A 34 6.89 2.13 0.33
CA ILE A 34 5.86 1.38 -0.38
C ILE A 34 4.90 2.35 -1.05
N LEU A 35 4.65 2.16 -2.33
CA LEU A 35 3.54 2.75 -3.06
C LEU A 35 2.43 1.70 -3.18
N VAL A 36 1.25 1.97 -2.65
CA VAL A 36 0.11 1.04 -2.69
C VAL A 36 -1.15 1.75 -3.17
N GLU A 37 -1.87 1.15 -4.10
CA GLU A 37 -3.20 1.61 -4.50
C GLU A 37 -4.24 1.14 -3.48
N VAL A 38 -5.05 2.06 -2.94
CA VAL A 38 -6.07 1.75 -1.94
C VAL A 38 -7.36 2.45 -2.30
N ASN A 39 -8.45 1.69 -2.35
CA ASN A 39 -9.80 2.19 -2.45
C ASN A 39 -10.38 2.42 -1.06
N GLU A 40 -10.58 3.68 -0.67
CA GLU A 40 -11.13 4.06 0.63
C GLU A 40 -12.63 3.71 0.77
N ASP A 41 -13.33 3.42 -0.34
CA ASP A 41 -14.70 2.87 -0.30
C ASP A 41 -14.72 1.36 0.02
N PHE A 42 -13.58 0.67 -0.12
CA PHE A 42 -13.45 -0.74 0.24
C PHE A 42 -12.86 -0.87 1.65
N ASN A 43 -13.73 -0.75 2.66
CA ASN A 43 -13.35 -0.65 4.07
C ASN A 43 -12.40 -1.79 4.56
N GLU A 44 -12.63 -3.03 4.14
CA GLU A 44 -11.76 -4.15 4.52
C GLU A 44 -10.33 -3.96 3.98
N GLN A 45 -10.20 -3.67 2.68
CA GLN A 45 -8.92 -3.41 2.05
C GLN A 45 -8.22 -2.20 2.69
N TYR A 46 -8.95 -1.10 2.91
CA TYR A 46 -8.42 0.13 3.49
C TYR A 46 -7.89 -0.09 4.92
N GLU A 47 -8.73 -0.56 5.84
CA GLU A 47 -8.38 -0.72 7.25
C GLU A 47 -7.28 -1.76 7.46
N MET A 48 -7.34 -2.89 6.72
CA MET A 48 -6.31 -3.92 6.82
C MET A 48 -4.97 -3.45 6.26
N SER A 49 -4.96 -2.78 5.10
CA SER A 49 -3.72 -2.27 4.50
C SER A 49 -3.06 -1.26 5.44
N ARG A 50 -3.83 -0.31 5.96
CA ARG A 50 -3.39 0.68 6.94
C ARG A 50 -2.80 0.02 8.19
N THR A 51 -3.55 -0.90 8.81
CA THR A 51 -3.12 -1.60 10.02
C THR A 51 -1.81 -2.36 9.80
N ILE A 52 -1.68 -3.07 8.67
CA ILE A 52 -0.47 -3.84 8.36
C ILE A 52 0.73 -2.92 8.18
N LEU A 53 0.57 -1.82 7.43
CA LEU A 53 1.65 -0.86 7.15
C LEU A 53 2.09 -0.12 8.41
N GLU A 54 1.16 0.39 9.20
CA GLU A 54 1.44 1.05 10.48
C GLU A 54 2.14 0.09 11.46
N THR A 55 1.64 -1.15 11.59
CA THR A 55 2.27 -2.19 12.43
C THR A 55 3.66 -2.59 11.93
N ALA A 56 3.92 -2.52 10.62
CA ALA A 56 5.23 -2.77 10.03
C ALA A 56 6.21 -1.58 10.17
N GLY A 57 5.78 -0.50 10.83
CA GLY A 57 6.59 0.68 11.13
C GLY A 57 6.61 1.72 10.00
N PHE A 58 5.62 1.72 9.12
CA PHE A 58 5.46 2.75 8.10
C PHE A 58 4.54 3.88 8.58
N VAL A 59 4.71 5.05 7.98
CA VAL A 59 3.80 6.19 8.11
C VAL A 59 3.38 6.67 6.72
N LEU A 60 2.12 7.07 6.59
CA LEU A 60 1.62 7.63 5.34
C LEU A 60 2.27 9.00 5.10
N LYS A 61 3.00 9.13 4.00
CA LYS A 61 3.69 10.37 3.60
C LYS A 61 2.85 11.21 2.65
N ASN A 62 2.18 10.57 1.70
CA ASN A 62 1.36 11.25 0.72
C ASN A 62 0.29 10.29 0.16
N LYS A 63 -0.82 10.84 -0.32
CA LYS A 63 -1.78 10.10 -1.15
C LYS A 63 -2.22 10.98 -2.32
N LYS A 64 -2.29 10.40 -3.51
CA LYS A 64 -2.77 11.08 -4.71
C LYS A 64 -3.91 10.27 -5.32
N GLY A 65 -5.06 10.93 -5.54
CA GLY A 65 -6.19 10.31 -6.21
C GLY A 65 -5.84 9.92 -7.65
N SER A 66 -6.59 8.96 -8.19
CA SER A 66 -6.57 8.61 -9.61
C SER A 66 -6.73 9.87 -10.48
N ALA A 67 -5.93 9.99 -11.54
CA ALA A 67 -6.14 11.02 -12.57
C ALA A 67 -7.36 10.72 -13.46
N VAL A 68 -7.86 9.48 -13.40
CA VAL A 68 -8.97 8.97 -14.19
C VAL A 68 -10.24 9.08 -13.36
N SER A 69 -10.96 10.18 -13.60
CA SER A 69 -12.36 10.46 -13.23
C SER A 69 -12.75 10.46 -11.75
N ASN A 70 -13.18 11.63 -11.25
CA ASN A 70 -13.91 11.83 -9.98
C ASN A 70 -15.37 11.29 -10.04
N THR A 71 -15.66 10.27 -10.86
CA THR A 71 -17.01 9.79 -11.11
C THR A 71 -17.02 8.26 -11.20
N GLY A 72 -17.82 7.60 -10.37
CA GLY A 72 -18.00 6.15 -10.36
C GLY A 72 -17.33 5.45 -9.16
N SER A 73 -17.39 4.12 -9.13
CA SER A 73 -16.99 3.27 -7.98
C SER A 73 -15.50 3.31 -7.60
N PHE A 74 -14.67 4.10 -8.30
CA PHE A 74 -13.23 4.24 -8.08
C PHE A 74 -12.82 5.66 -7.70
N GLN A 75 -13.79 6.56 -7.47
CA GLN A 75 -13.55 7.96 -7.14
C GLN A 75 -12.67 8.14 -5.89
N ASN A 76 -12.74 7.20 -4.94
CA ASN A 76 -11.97 7.20 -3.70
C ASN A 76 -10.79 6.21 -3.74
N THR A 77 -10.24 5.95 -4.93
CA THR A 77 -9.02 5.17 -5.09
C THR A 77 -7.80 6.07 -5.16
N TYR A 78 -6.82 5.79 -4.30
CA TYR A 78 -5.63 6.60 -4.09
C TYR A 78 -4.36 5.79 -4.21
N ASN A 79 -3.37 6.35 -4.89
CA ASN A 79 -1.99 5.92 -4.83
C ASN A 79 -1.36 6.50 -3.54
N GLN A 80 -1.15 5.66 -2.55
CA GLN A 80 -0.62 6.02 -1.24
C GLN A 80 0.88 5.70 -1.13
N ILE A 81 1.68 6.67 -0.69
CA ILE A 81 3.11 6.52 -0.41
C ILE A 81 3.31 6.38 1.09
N TRP A 82 3.89 5.26 1.50
CA TRP A 82 4.19 4.88 2.87
C TRP A 82 5.70 4.76 3.08
N VAL A 83 6.25 5.50 4.05
CA VAL A 83 7.70 5.51 4.33
C VAL A 83 7.99 4.93 5.70
N ARG A 84 9.09 4.21 5.85
CA ARG A 84 9.51 3.65 7.14
C ARG A 84 9.81 4.79 8.11
N ARG A 85 9.27 4.71 9.32
CA ARG A 85 9.62 5.59 10.43
C ARG A 85 11.10 5.35 10.79
N HIS A 86 11.89 6.43 10.79
CA HIS A 86 13.28 6.41 11.23
C HIS A 86 13.38 6.28 12.76
#